data_AF-E8R746-F1
#
_entry.id   AF-E8R746-F1
#
_cell.length_a   1.000
_cell.length_b   1.000
_cell.length_c   1.000
_cell.angle_alpha   90.00
_cell.angle_beta   90.00
_cell.angle_gamma   90.00
#
_symmetry.space_group_name_H-M   'P 1'
#
loop_
_entity.id
_entity.type
_entity.pdbx_description
1 polymer ?
#
loop_
_entity_poly.entity_id
_entity_poly.type
_entity_poly.pdbx_seq_one_letter_code
_entity_poly.pdbx_strand_id
1 'polypeptide(L)' 'MVSTRDLVIVEKYGSLGTQRYRICVKGTNILVNVEAYSDEEALHRALEILGEIGLTDEALENVRRRVGDKARC' A
#
# COMPACT_ATOMS: atom_id res chain seq x y z
N MET A 1 -9.79 10.73 0.96
CA MET A 1 -8.35 10.61 1.20
C MET A 1 -8.04 9.12 1.20
N VAL A 2 -6.96 8.70 0.54
CA VAL A 2 -6.50 7.30 0.58
C VAL A 2 -6.42 6.84 2.03
N SER A 3 -7.00 5.68 2.31
CA SER A 3 -7.22 5.21 3.69
C SER A 3 -6.76 3.77 3.86
N THR A 4 -6.70 3.29 5.11
CA THR A 4 -6.37 1.90 5.41
C THR A 4 -7.33 0.90 4.73
N ARG A 5 -8.56 1.31 4.40
CA ARG A 5 -9.53 0.49 3.67
C ARG A 5 -9.11 0.22 2.22
N ASP A 6 -8.31 1.10 1.66
CA ASP A 6 -7.73 0.97 0.32
C ASP A 6 -6.46 0.12 0.33
N LEU A 7 -5.97 -0.32 1.50
CA LEU A 7 -4.75 -1.08 1.65
C LEU A 7 -5.02 -2.54 1.98
N VAL A 8 -4.12 -3.42 1.55
CA VAL A 8 -4.10 -4.83 1.95
C VAL A 8 -2.66 -5.29 2.14
N ILE A 9 -2.36 -5.92 3.27
CA ILE A 9 -1.07 -6.55 3.50
C ILE A 9 -1.07 -7.85 2.70
N VAL A 10 -0.20 -7.94 1.70
CA VAL A 10 -0.08 -9.13 0.83
C VAL A 10 1.03 -10.06 1.27
N GLU A 11 2.02 -9.56 2.01
CA GLU A 11 3.15 -10.36 2.47
C GLU A 11 3.74 -9.77 3.74
N LYS A 12 4.18 -10.66 4.64
CA LYS A 12 4.97 -10.32 5.83
C LYS A 12 6.19 -11.22 5.84
N TYR A 13 7.39 -10.64 5.93
CA TYR A 13 8.63 -11.40 5.92
C TYR A 13 9.68 -10.75 6.81
N GLY A 14 10.48 -11.59 7.47
CA GLY A 14 11.62 -11.14 8.26
C GLY A 14 12.90 -11.13 7.44
N SER A 15 13.73 -10.10 7.59
CA SER A 15 15.07 -10.05 7.01
C SER A 15 16.03 -9.33 7.97
N LEU A 16 17.17 -9.95 8.29
CA LEU A 16 18.22 -9.36 9.14
C LEU A 16 17.69 -8.80 10.49
N GLY A 17 16.69 -9.47 11.08
CA GLY A 17 16.10 -9.05 12.36
C GLY A 17 15.02 -7.98 12.25
N THR A 18 14.70 -7.48 11.05
CA THR A 18 13.59 -6.55 10.84
C THR A 18 12.39 -7.21 10.18
N GLN A 19 11.19 -6.79 10.57
CA GLN A 19 9.93 -7.24 9.97
C GLN A 19 9.53 -6.29 8.84
N ARG A 20 9.34 -6.86 7.65
CA ARG A 20 8.94 -6.13 6.45
C ARG A 20 7.55 -6.56 6.02
N TYR A 21 6.77 -5.56 5.62
CA TYR A 21 5.40 -5.69 5.15
C TYR A 21 5.34 -5.21 3.72
N ARG A 22 4.77 -6.02 2.85
CA ARG A 22 4.39 -5.61 1.51
C ARG A 22 2.90 -5.31 1.52
N ILE A 23 2.58 -4.06 1.22
CA ILE A 23 1.22 -3.54 1.25
C ILE A 23 0.84 -3.17 -0.17
N CYS A 24 -0.32 -3.63 -0.60
CA CYS A 24 -0.88 -3.29 -1.90
C CYS A 24 -2.02 -2.30 -1.75
N VAL A 25 -2.14 -1.38 -2.71
CA VAL A 25 -3.30 -0.52 -2.82
C VAL A 25 -4.35 -1.21 -3.70
N LYS A 26 -5.55 -1.43 -3.15
CA LYS A 26 -6.64 -2.16 -3.81
C LYS A 26 -7.09 -1.52 -5.13
N GLY A 27 -7.35 -2.35 -6.12
CA GLY A 27 -7.66 -2.00 -7.50
C GLY A 27 -6.46 -1.48 -8.30
N THR A 28 -5.22 -1.75 -7.86
CA THR A 28 -4.00 -1.24 -8.50
C THR A 28 -2.87 -2.27 -8.52
N ASN A 29 -1.74 -1.86 -9.11
CA ASN A 29 -0.47 -2.60 -9.04
C ASN A 29 0.55 -1.92 -8.12
N ILE A 30 0.11 -0.94 -7.33
CA ILE A 30 0.97 -0.18 -6.42
C ILE A 30 1.27 -1.04 -5.20
N LEU A 31 2.56 -1.30 -4.99
CA LEU A 31 3.08 -2.00 -3.83
C LEU A 31 4.01 -1.08 -3.05
N VAL A 32 3.77 -0.99 -1.75
CA VAL A 32 4.58 -0.25 -0.79
C VAL A 32 5.21 -1.26 0.16
N ASN A 33 6.53 -1.23 0.26
CA ASN A 33 7.24 -2.07 1.23
C ASN A 33 7.64 -1.18 2.41
N VAL A 34 7.24 -1.58 3.61
CA VAL A 34 7.57 -0.86 4.85
C VAL A 34 8.20 -1.81 5.86
N GLU A 35 9.09 -1.26 6.67
CA GLU A 35 9.51 -1.91 7.91
C GLU A 35 8.57 -1.46 9.04
N ALA A 36 8.07 -2.40 9.84
CA ALA A 36 7.15 -2.16 10.94
C ALA A 36 7.15 -3.32 11.92
N TYR A 37 6.66 -3.11 13.14
CA TYR A 37 6.54 -4.14 14.18
C TYR A 37 5.11 -4.68 14.36
N SER A 38 4.13 -4.07 13.70
CA SER A 38 2.73 -4.50 13.69
C SER A 38 2.03 -4.16 12.38
N ASP A 39 0.90 -4.82 12.11
CA ASP A 39 0.05 -4.54 10.95
C ASP A 39 -0.45 -3.10 10.93
N GLU A 40 -0.83 -2.57 12.09
CA GLU A 40 -1.31 -1.20 12.23
C GLU A 40 -0.21 -0.19 11.88
N GLU A 41 0.99 -0.36 12.44
CA GLU A 41 2.13 0.49 12.12
C GLU A 41 2.49 0.41 10.63
N ALA A 42 2.46 -0.79 10.06
CA ALA A 42 2.74 -0.99 8.64
C ALA A 42 1.75 -0.22 7.75
N LEU A 43 0.45 -0.30 8.06
CA LEU A 43 -0.60 0.42 7.32
C LEU A 43 -0.45 1.94 7.47
N HIS A 44 -0.14 2.43 8.66
CA HIS A 44 0.10 3.86 8.90
C HIS A 44 1.30 4.38 8.10
N ARG A 45 2.45 3.70 8.16
CA ARG A 45 3.63 4.06 7.38
C ARG A 45 3.38 4.02 5.87
N ALA A 46 2.59 3.07 5.40
CA ALA A 46 2.21 3.03 3.99
C ALA A 46 1.37 4.25 3.60
N LEU A 47 0.42 4.69 4.44
CA LEU A 47 -0.36 5.90 4.18
C LEU A 47 0.50 7.16 4.16
N GLU A 48 1.47 7.28 5.06
CA GLU A 48 2.43 8.39 5.06
C GLU A 48 3.19 8.46 3.73
N ILE A 49 3.79 7.34 3.30
CA ILE A 49 4.50 7.26 2.02
C ILE A 49 3.59 7.61 0.84
N LEU A 50 2.36 7.06 0.82
CA LEU A 50 1.39 7.35 -0.25
C LEU A 50 0.96 8.82 -0.26
N GLY A 51 0.89 9.46 0.91
CA GLY A 51 0.64 10.89 1.05
C GLY A 51 1.81 11.73 0.54
N GLU A 52 3.04 11.37 0.89
CA GLU A 52 4.27 12.06 0.47
C GLU A 52 4.46 12.04 -1.05
N ILE A 53 4.11 10.95 -1.71
CA ILE A 53 4.17 10.84 -3.19
C ILE A 53 2.97 11.52 -3.88
N GLY A 54 2.02 12.08 -3.12
CA GLY A 54 0.86 12.78 -3.65
C GLY A 54 -0.19 11.87 -4.27
N LEU A 55 -0.34 10.62 -3.78
CA LEU A 55 -1.43 9.75 -4.21
C LEU A 55 -2.75 10.23 -3.62
N THR A 56 -3.37 11.20 -4.28
CA THR A 56 -4.71 11.70 -3.94
C THR A 56 -5.80 10.70 -4.34
N ASP A 57 -7.03 10.92 -3.87
CA ASP A 57 -8.19 10.09 -4.27
C ASP A 57 -8.39 10.08 -5.79
N GLU A 58 -8.26 11.25 -6.42
CA GLU A 58 -8.38 11.39 -7.86
C GLU A 58 -7.27 10.63 -8.60
N ALA A 59 -6.02 10.72 -8.10
CA ALA A 59 -4.91 9.97 -8.66
C ALA A 59 -5.13 8.46 -8.53
N LEU A 60 -5.62 8.00 -7.38
CA LEU A 60 -5.93 6.59 -7.14
C LEU A 60 -7.02 6.09 -8.10
N GLU A 61 -8.12 6.83 -8.27
CA GLU A 61 -9.18 6.47 -9.22
C GLU A 61 -8.70 6.46 -10.68
N ASN A 62 -7.81 7.37 -11.05
CA ASN A 62 -7.17 7.36 -12.36
C ASN A 62 -6.30 6.12 -12.57
N VAL A 63 -5.54 5.69 -11.55
CA VAL A 63 -4.76 4.45 -11.59
C VAL A 63 -5.69 3.24 -11.73
N ARG A 64 -6.73 3.14 -10.90
CA ARG A 64 -7.73 2.05 -10.96
C ARG A 64 -8.33 1.91 -12.35
N ARG A 65 -8.75 3.02 -12.98
CA ARG A 65 -9.29 3.02 -14.35
C ARG A 65 -8.29 2.54 -15.41
N ARG A 66 -7.00 2.87 -15.26
CA ARG A 66 -5.96 2.45 -16.21
C ARG A 66 -5.58 0.98 -16.07
N VAL A 67 -5.56 0.49 -14.83
CA VAL A 67 -5.20 -0.89 -14.53
C VAL A 67 -6.36 -1.83 -14.84
N GLY A 68 -7.59 -1.45 -14.48
CA GLY A 68 -8.80 -2.24 -14.70
C GLY A 68 -8.66 -3.66 -14.13
N ASP A 69 -9.08 -4.65 -14.90
CA ASP A 69 -9.08 -6.08 -14.49
C ASP A 69 -7.67 -6.68 -14.35
N LYS A 70 -6.62 -5.92 -14.68
CA LYS A 70 -5.22 -6.34 -14.54
C LYS A 70 -4.63 -5.96 -13.17
N ALA A 71 -5.47 -5.53 -12.24
CA ALA A 71 -5.07 -5.18 -10.89
C ALA A 71 -4.59 -6.43 -10.15
N ARG A 72 -3.44 -6.30 -9.49
CA ARG A 72 -2.82 -7.38 -8.73
C ARG A 72 -3.56 -7.60 -7.41
N CYS A 73 -4.18 -6.53 -6.92
CA CYS A 73 -5.02 -6.38 -5.74
C CYS A 73 -5.88 -5.13 -6.01
#